data_AF-A0A1G8KQJ1-F1
#
_entry.id   AF-A0A1G8KQJ1-F1
#
_cell.length_a   1.000
_cell.length_b   1.000
_cell.length_c   1.000
_cell.angle_alpha   90.00
_cell.angle_beta   90.00
_cell.angle_gamma   90.00
#
_symmetry.space_group_name_H-M   'P 1'
#
loop_
_entity.id
_entity.type
_entity.pdbx_description
1 polymer ?
#
loop_
_entity_poly.entity_id
_entity_poly.type
_entity_poly.pdbx_seq_one_letter_code
_entity_poly.pdbx_strand_id
1 'polypeptide(L)'
;MPGPTATEFFDRAQMGDTPVGRNDTKDDPAHVARMGYDAMRRGDSGVVSGFMNKGQAAFAGLIPDTVLAQMHRRMAEPDRNG
;
A
#
# COMPACT_ATOMS: atom_id res chain seq x y z
N MET A 1 -1.21 1.48 8.52
CA MET A 1 -1.60 1.90 7.16
C MET A 1 -1.77 0.65 6.33
N PRO A 2 -2.89 0.50 5.61
CA PRO A 2 -3.09 -0.63 4.71
C PRO A 2 -2.12 -0.60 3.53
N GLY A 3 -1.93 -1.77 2.90
CA GLY A 3 -1.20 -1.87 1.64
C GLY A 3 -2.01 -1.33 0.45
N PRO A 4 -1.47 -1.41 -0.79
CA PRO A 4 -2.22 -1.08 -2.00
C PRO A 4 -3.56 -1.82 -2.05
N THR A 5 -4.65 -1.11 -2.37
CA THR A 5 -6.03 -1.64 -2.30
C THR A 5 -6.66 -1.64 -3.70
N ALA A 6 -7.29 -2.74 -4.13
CA ALA A 6 -7.79 -2.92 -5.50
C ALA A 6 -9.04 -2.08 -5.84
N THR A 7 -8.85 -0.76 -6.02
CA THR A 7 -9.92 0.18 -6.35
C THR A 7 -9.73 0.80 -7.73
N GLU A 8 -10.78 1.40 -8.28
CA GLU A 8 -10.79 2.21 -9.51
C GLU A 8 -9.81 3.40 -9.50
N PHE A 9 -9.18 3.68 -8.36
CA PHE A 9 -8.18 4.74 -8.26
C PHE A 9 -7.03 4.53 -9.25
N PHE A 10 -6.53 3.30 -9.39
CA PHE A 10 -5.37 3.00 -10.24
C PHE A 10 -5.67 3.26 -11.72
N ASP A 11 -6.87 2.92 -12.17
CA ASP A 11 -7.30 3.15 -13.54
C ASP A 11 -7.53 4.65 -13.79
N ARG A 12 -8.23 5.33 -12.87
CA ARG A 12 -8.46 6.79 -12.96
C ARG A 12 -7.18 7.61 -12.89
N ALA A 13 -6.20 7.14 -12.14
CA ALA A 13 -4.89 7.78 -12.00
C ALA A 13 -3.92 7.35 -13.11
N GLN A 14 -4.35 6.56 -14.09
CA GLN A 14 -3.51 6.05 -15.19
C GLN A 14 -2.25 5.32 -14.68
N MET A 15 -2.39 4.58 -13.58
CA MET A 15 -1.31 3.86 -12.93
C MET A 15 -1.14 2.42 -13.41
N GLY A 16 -1.85 2.01 -14.46
CA GLY A 16 -1.84 0.63 -14.99
C GLY A 16 -0.45 0.11 -15.36
N ASP A 17 0.49 0.98 -15.72
CA ASP A 17 1.85 0.60 -16.13
C ASP A 17 2.89 0.64 -15.00
N THR A 18 2.46 1.03 -13.80
CA THR A 18 3.33 1.11 -12.63
C THR A 18 3.46 -0.26 -11.95
N PRO A 19 4.58 -0.58 -11.29
CA PRO A 19 4.70 -1.81 -10.51
C PRO A 19 3.60 -1.96 -9.44
N VAL A 20 3.19 -0.87 -8.78
CA VAL A 20 2.10 -0.91 -7.79
C VAL A 20 0.73 -1.12 -8.45
N GLY A 21 0.50 -0.55 -9.64
CA GLY A 21 -0.73 -0.71 -10.40
C GLY A 21 -0.91 -2.12 -10.96
N ARG A 22 0.17 -2.82 -11.30
CA ARG A 22 0.15 -4.23 -11.77
C ARG A 22 0.25 -5.27 -10.67
N ASN A 23 0.31 -4.87 -9.41
CA ASN A 23 0.43 -5.81 -8.31
C ASN A 23 -0.86 -6.65 -8.17
N ASP A 24 -0.76 -7.98 -8.22
CA ASP A 24 -1.90 -8.90 -8.05
C ASP A 24 -2.26 -9.17 -6.59
N THR A 25 -1.39 -8.81 -5.64
CA THR A 25 -1.59 -9.00 -4.20
C THR A 25 -2.12 -7.75 -3.52
N LYS A 26 -2.93 -6.94 -4.21
CA LYS A 26 -3.63 -5.79 -3.60
C LYS A 26 -4.69 -6.27 -2.61
N ASP A 27 -4.89 -5.50 -1.54
CA ASP A 27 -5.93 -5.78 -0.55
C ASP A 27 -7.34 -5.59 -1.17
N ASP A 28 -8.30 -6.40 -0.73
CA ASP A 28 -9.71 -6.25 -1.06
C ASP A 28 -10.27 -4.93 -0.46
N PRO A 29 -10.87 -4.04 -1.26
CA PRO A 29 -11.46 -2.80 -0.79
C PRO A 29 -12.52 -2.99 0.31
N ALA A 30 -13.36 -4.01 0.21
CA ALA A 30 -14.41 -4.26 1.20
C ALA A 30 -13.81 -4.64 2.55
N HIS A 31 -12.75 -5.46 2.53
CA HIS A 31 -11.99 -5.81 3.72
C HIS A 31 -11.30 -4.58 4.35
N VAL A 32 -10.59 -3.76 3.56
CA VAL A 32 -9.92 -2.55 4.05
C VAL A 32 -10.91 -1.55 4.65
N ALA A 33 -12.03 -1.30 3.97
CA ALA A 33 -13.06 -0.39 4.46
C ALA A 33 -13.65 -0.86 5.80
N ARG A 34 -13.93 -2.17 5.94
CA ARG A 34 -14.45 -2.74 7.18
C ARG A 34 -13.46 -2.62 8.33
N MET A 35 -12.18 -2.92 8.10
CA MET A 35 -11.13 -2.74 9.10
C MET A 35 -10.99 -1.29 9.56
N GLY A 36 -11.01 -0.33 8.61
CA GLY A 36 -10.94 1.10 8.93
C GLY A 36 -12.14 1.55 9.76
N TYR A 37 -13.34 1.08 9.40
CA TYR A 37 -14.57 1.36 10.14
C TYR A 37 -14.53 0.80 11.57
N ASP A 38 -14.11 -0.46 11.74
CA ASP A 38 -14.04 -1.11 13.04
C ASP A 38 -12.97 -0.45 13.94
N ALA A 39 -11.83 -0.06 13.38
CA ALA A 39 -10.78 0.67 14.09
C ALA A 39 -11.29 2.03 14.59
N MET A 40 -11.95 2.79 13.72
CA MET A 40 -12.60 4.05 14.09
C MET A 40 -13.62 3.85 15.22
N ARG A 41 -14.44 2.78 15.16
CA ARG A 41 -15.44 2.48 16.20
C ARG A 41 -14.83 2.13 17.55
N ARG A 42 -13.62 1.56 17.58
CA ARG A 42 -12.89 1.26 18.82
C ARG A 42 -12.12 2.47 19.38
N GLY A 43 -12.07 3.58 18.64
CA GLY A 43 -11.25 4.74 19.00
C GLY A 43 -9.77 4.56 18.65
N ASP A 44 -9.43 3.58 17.81
CA ASP A 44 -8.06 3.38 17.34
C ASP A 44 -7.69 4.51 16.37
N SER A 45 -6.49 5.07 16.49
CA SER A 45 -5.97 6.11 15.59
C SER A 45 -5.55 5.57 14.21
N GLY A 46 -5.54 4.26 14.02
CA GLY A 46 -5.25 3.62 12.74
C GLY A 46 -5.22 2.09 12.80
N VAL A 47 -5.19 1.47 11.62
CA VAL A 47 -5.08 0.01 11.47
C VAL A 47 -3.99 -0.34 10.44
N VAL A 48 -3.35 -1.50 10.60
CA VAL A 48 -2.40 -2.06 9.64
C VAL A 48 -2.99 -3.33 9.06
N SER A 49 -3.31 -3.34 7.76
CA SER A 49 -3.84 -4.52 7.05
C SER A 49 -2.71 -5.46 6.61
N GLY A 50 -3.10 -6.72 6.38
CA GLY A 50 -2.21 -7.85 6.11
C GLY A 50 -1.55 -7.84 4.73
N PHE A 51 -0.31 -7.33 4.68
CA PHE A 51 0.84 -7.94 4.00
C PHE A 51 2.14 -7.34 4.59
N MET A 52 2.06 -6.06 5.02
CA MET A 52 3.13 -5.32 5.71
C MET A 52 3.49 -5.90 7.09
N ASN A 53 2.55 -6.57 7.77
CA ASN A 53 2.70 -7.01 9.16
C ASN A 53 3.69 -8.16 9.40
N LYS A 54 4.08 -8.95 8.40
CA LYS A 54 4.91 -10.14 8.65
C LYS A 54 6.43 -9.94 8.46
N GLY A 55 6.88 -8.82 7.90
CA GLY A 55 8.31 -8.59 7.67
C GLY A 55 8.82 -7.18 7.93
N GLN A 56 8.04 -6.14 7.60
CA GLN A 56 8.57 -4.77 7.62
C GLN A 56 8.58 -4.11 9.00
N ALA A 57 7.69 -4.51 9.92
CA ALA A 57 7.73 -4.01 11.30
C ALA A 57 9.08 -4.29 11.99
N ALA A 58 9.80 -5.35 11.59
CA ALA A 58 11.13 -5.69 12.09
C ALA A 58 12.26 -4.83 11.47
N PHE A 59 12.05 -4.25 10.28
CA PHE A 59 13.08 -3.47 9.55
C PHE A 59 12.78 -1.96 9.48
N ALA A 60 11.59 -1.51 9.89
CA ALA A 60 11.13 -0.13 9.76
C ALA A 60 12.01 0.89 10.50
N GLY A 61 12.81 0.47 11.48
CA GLY A 61 13.77 1.34 12.17
C GLY A 61 15.21 1.30 11.64
N LEU A 62 15.52 0.40 10.69
CA LEU A 62 16.89 0.19 10.18
C LEU A 62 17.10 0.79 8.78
N ILE A 63 16.03 0.99 8.01
CA ILE A 63 16.11 1.50 6.65
C ILE A 63 15.96 3.02 6.69
N PRO A 64 16.91 3.80 6.14
CA PRO A 64 16.79 5.26 6.07
C PRO A 64 15.56 5.71 5.26
N ASP A 65 14.93 6.80 5.68
CA ASP A 65 13.76 7.39 5.01
C ASP A 65 13.99 7.69 3.53
N THR A 66 15.22 8.07 3.16
CA THR A 66 15.61 8.32 1.77
C THR A 66 15.52 7.08 0.89
N VAL A 67 15.86 5.91 1.45
CA VAL A 67 15.77 4.63 0.76
C VAL A 67 14.32 4.23 0.61
N LEU A 68 13.51 4.37 1.68
CA LEU A 68 12.07 4.12 1.63
C LEU A 68 11.38 4.99 0.58
N ALA A 69 11.70 6.29 0.55
CA ALA A 69 11.16 7.23 -0.44
C ALA A 69 11.54 6.84 -1.88
N GLN A 70 12.78 6.40 -2.12
CA GLN A 70 13.19 5.92 -3.44
C GLN A 70 12.47 4.63 -3.84
N MET A 71 12.23 3.70 -2.90
CA MET A 71 11.45 2.50 -3.17
C MET A 71 10.00 2.86 -3.51
N HIS A 72 9.37 3.74 -2.73
CA HIS A 72 8.02 4.24 -3.01
C HIS A 72 7.93 4.89 -4.40
N ARG A 73 8.91 5.71 -4.76
CA ARG A 73 8.99 6.33 -6.09
C ARG A 73 9.08 5.28 -7.20
N ARG A 74 9.99 4.31 -7.09
CA ARG A 74 10.14 3.24 -8.10
C ARG A 74 8.87 2.39 -8.27
N MET A 75 8.13 2.16 -7.20
CA MET A 75 6.87 1.41 -7.28
C MET A 75 5.75 2.19 -7.98
N ALA A 76 5.79 3.52 -7.92
CA ALA A 76 4.76 4.41 -8.46
C ALA A 76 5.11 5.02 -9.83
N GLU A 77 6.37 4.93 -10.28
CA GLU A 77 6.76 5.30 -11.64
C GLU A 77 6.41 4.17 -12.64
N PRO A 78 6.03 4.51 -13.89
CA PRO A 78 5.88 3.51 -14.95
C PRO A 78 7.21 2.83 -15.26
N ASP A 79 7.15 1.57 -15.69
CA ASP A 79 8.36 0.91 -16.21
C ASP A 79 8.81 1.62 -17.49
N ARG A 80 10.10 1.99 -17.57
CA ARG A 80 10.69 2.71 -18.71
C ARG A 80 10.89 1.84 -19.96
N ASN A 81 10.35 0.62 -19.97
CA ASN A 81 10.39 -0.31 -21.10
C ASN A 81 8.95 -0.55 -21.57
N GLY A 82 8.41 0.41 -22.32
CA GLY A 82 7.18 0.30 -23.11
C GLY A 82 7.47 0.72 -24.54
#